data_AF-A0A2M7JZB0-F1
#
_entry.id   AF-A0A2M7JZB0-F1
#
_cell.length_a   1.000
_cell.length_b   1.000
_cell.length_c   1.000
_cell.angle_alpha   90.00
_cell.angle_beta   90.00
_cell.angle_gamma   90.00
#
_symmetry.space_group_name_H-M   'P 1'
#
loop_
_entity.id
_entity.type
_entity.pdbx_description
1 polymer ?
#
loop_
_entity_poly.entity_id
_entity_poly.type
_entity_poly.pdbx_seq_one_letter_code
_entity_poly.pdbx_strand_id
1 'polypeptide(L)'
;MNDEVHHMANPPARDQALKKWKEFLLDPKYNFKYIVGDSGTCYVGNDYFTDVIYRFSLRQSIEERFVKTIDYVAEDISHTKDEKLQKIYDNHIQNKALKYRLIKPLTILVTKDIAACKRLTGDLIDFLARRENISKDAAANKVLIVTSANEHKNNMPKLKDVDDKNSLIEWITSVSMLSEGWDVQNVCQIVPHEERAFNSKLLIAQVLGRGLRIPPEYKGEQPTVTVFNHDSWSSSIRGLVNEVLEIEKRMYSYPIRKDKDYNFELYNIDYKKSEELVETPQIKEYVFSKGFISLSSRAVMEEKTTTYERAITEEQWVKKTPIEYKMHSAEEVALDILNKFKAFDLEEGTAYSKKYPYENILRIIKNSLQRISEDGDLVHEQSRQNILQGFGVIGRKTAKSLRYKVEAENLYAIGTKNINRDSLGIGALRREHSIFFDDYSLKEGDEEDRKLLEELLEDETLHVYSLQRIENAFTFKTPVNVVFASYKPERDFIKRLISEENAKFIDAWIKSPDTGFYSIEYSWRKGEHPKQGSFNPDFFIKVTNDILVIEIKQDRDISPENKAKLKHTKEHFKRVNSLQSEQRYYFKFISPESYDLFFQRLREGKYQDFASTIEADLDKE
;
A
#
# COMPACT_ATOMS: atom_id res chain seq x y z
N MET A 1 -23.95 26.45 -15.96
CA MET A 1 -22.86 26.03 -15.07
C MET A 1 -23.43 25.00 -14.11
N ASN A 2 -22.68 23.94 -13.81
CA ASN A 2 -23.09 22.86 -12.93
C ASN A 2 -22.02 22.67 -11.86
N ASP A 3 -22.37 23.03 -10.62
CA ASP A 3 -21.54 22.76 -9.46
C ASP A 3 -21.56 21.26 -9.12
N GLU A 4 -20.47 20.79 -8.55
CA GLU A 4 -20.17 19.40 -8.23
C GLU A 4 -20.51 18.38 -9.34
N VAL A 5 -20.11 18.71 -10.58
CA VAL A 5 -20.38 17.89 -11.78
C VAL A 5 -19.88 16.43 -11.66
N HIS A 6 -18.95 16.15 -10.74
CA HIS A 6 -18.50 14.80 -10.42
C HIS A 6 -19.61 13.85 -9.97
N HIS A 7 -20.72 14.37 -9.41
CA HIS A 7 -21.92 13.58 -9.09
C HIS A 7 -22.71 13.12 -10.31
N MET A 8 -22.53 13.78 -11.46
CA MET A 8 -23.14 13.36 -12.72
C MET A 8 -22.30 12.28 -13.44
N ALA A 9 -21.00 12.21 -13.15
CA ALA A 9 -20.08 11.29 -13.79
C ALA A 9 -19.80 10.02 -12.95
N ASN A 10 -19.80 10.13 -11.63
CA ASN A 10 -19.71 8.98 -10.72
C ASN A 10 -21.09 8.46 -10.33
N PRO A 11 -21.24 7.14 -10.13
CA PRO A 11 -22.42 6.62 -9.43
C PRO A 11 -22.54 7.27 -8.05
N PRO A 12 -23.77 7.68 -7.67
CA PRO A 12 -24.66 6.69 -7.12
C PRO A 12 -25.87 6.56 -8.03
N ALA A 13 -25.94 5.48 -8.82
CA ALA A 13 -27.10 5.20 -9.67
C ALA A 13 -28.34 4.77 -8.85
N ARG A 14 -28.68 5.49 -7.77
CA ARG A 14 -29.92 5.37 -7.01
C ARG A 14 -30.72 6.66 -6.94
N ASP A 15 -30.14 7.83 -7.22
CA ASP A 15 -30.89 9.08 -7.13
C ASP A 15 -31.58 9.43 -8.45
N GLN A 16 -32.91 9.34 -8.45
CA GLN A 16 -33.75 9.63 -9.61
C GLN A 16 -33.65 11.11 -10.05
N ALA A 17 -33.23 11.99 -9.13
CA ALA A 17 -33.02 13.42 -9.39
C ALA A 17 -31.81 13.68 -10.30
N LEU A 18 -30.68 12.99 -10.11
CA LEU A 18 -29.47 13.18 -10.92
C LEU A 18 -29.66 12.71 -12.37
N LYS A 19 -30.43 11.64 -12.57
CA LYS A 19 -30.82 11.19 -13.92
C LYS A 19 -31.68 12.22 -14.64
N LYS A 20 -32.69 12.77 -13.95
CA LYS A 20 -33.54 13.85 -14.48
C LYS A 20 -32.74 15.13 -14.79
N TRP A 21 -31.73 15.45 -13.98
CA TRP A 21 -30.87 16.60 -14.22
C TRP A 21 -30.03 16.44 -15.49
N LYS A 22 -29.45 15.25 -15.70
CA LYS A 22 -28.74 14.91 -16.94
C LYS A 22 -29.67 14.91 -18.16
N GLU A 23 -30.88 14.36 -18.02
CA GLU A 23 -31.91 14.41 -19.07
C GLU A 23 -32.27 15.86 -19.42
N PHE A 24 -32.45 16.74 -18.44
CA PHE A 24 -32.70 18.17 -18.66
C PHE A 24 -31.57 18.85 -19.44
N LEU A 25 -30.33 18.59 -19.07
CA LEU A 25 -29.15 19.19 -19.73
C LEU A 25 -28.96 18.71 -21.17
N LEU A 26 -29.37 17.47 -21.48
CA LEU A 26 -29.24 16.86 -22.81
C LEU A 26 -30.50 16.98 -23.66
N ASP A 27 -31.61 17.48 -23.11
CA ASP A 27 -32.87 17.58 -23.82
C ASP A 27 -32.77 18.61 -24.97
N PRO A 28 -32.94 18.18 -26.24
CA PRO A 28 -32.87 19.07 -27.41
C PRO A 28 -33.82 20.27 -27.34
N LYS A 29 -34.89 20.17 -26.55
CA LYS A 29 -35.84 21.27 -26.31
C LYS A 29 -35.16 22.52 -25.74
N TYR A 30 -34.16 22.36 -24.87
CA TYR A 30 -33.49 23.48 -24.21
C TYR A 30 -32.29 24.00 -25.01
N ASN A 31 -31.73 23.21 -25.92
CA ASN A 31 -30.70 23.59 -26.89
C ASN A 31 -29.56 24.42 -26.28
N PHE A 32 -29.00 23.95 -25.15
CA PHE A 32 -27.88 24.61 -24.49
C PHE A 32 -26.67 24.68 -25.44
N LYS A 33 -26.18 25.88 -25.71
CA LYS A 33 -24.98 26.07 -26.55
C LYS A 33 -23.71 25.55 -25.89
N TYR A 34 -23.61 25.70 -24.57
CA TYR A 34 -22.47 25.27 -23.77
C TYR A 34 -22.95 24.79 -22.41
N ILE A 35 -22.31 23.74 -21.90
CA ILE A 35 -22.48 23.24 -20.55
C ILE A 35 -21.08 23.24 -19.93
N VAL A 36 -20.93 24.02 -18.86
CA VAL A 36 -19.69 24.10 -18.09
C VAL A 36 -19.97 23.52 -16.72
N GLY A 37 -19.08 22.66 -16.22
CA GLY A 37 -19.15 22.10 -14.88
C GLY A 37 -17.98 22.58 -14.04
N ASP A 38 -18.23 22.77 -12.75
CA ASP A 38 -17.25 23.04 -11.72
C ASP A 38 -17.28 21.89 -10.69
N SER A 39 -16.12 21.47 -10.21
CA SER A 39 -16.03 20.48 -9.14
C SER A 39 -14.66 20.47 -8.48
N GLY A 40 -14.63 20.20 -7.17
CA GLY A 40 -13.39 19.96 -6.43
C GLY A 40 -12.80 18.57 -6.63
N THR A 41 -13.54 17.62 -7.22
CA THR A 41 -13.11 16.22 -7.36
C THR A 41 -13.48 15.61 -8.70
N CYS A 42 -12.84 16.09 -9.78
CA CYS A 42 -13.05 15.64 -11.16
C CYS A 42 -12.45 14.24 -11.45
N TYR A 43 -12.73 13.25 -10.62
CA TYR A 43 -12.33 11.85 -10.83
C TYR A 43 -13.57 11.00 -11.11
N VAL A 44 -13.56 10.14 -12.13
CA VAL A 44 -14.49 9.02 -12.29
C VAL A 44 -13.79 7.76 -11.81
N GLY A 45 -14.15 7.27 -10.61
CA GLY A 45 -13.36 6.24 -9.94
C GLY A 45 -11.94 6.75 -9.63
N ASN A 46 -10.94 6.28 -10.38
CA ASN A 46 -9.53 6.72 -10.28
C ASN A 46 -9.04 7.50 -11.51
N ASP A 47 -9.88 7.64 -12.54
CA ASP A 47 -9.54 8.34 -13.78
C ASP A 47 -9.97 9.80 -13.67
N TYR A 48 -9.13 10.73 -14.11
CA TYR A 48 -9.51 12.14 -14.13
C TYR A 48 -10.47 12.41 -15.31
N PHE A 49 -11.30 13.44 -15.19
CA PHE A 49 -12.19 13.86 -16.28
C PHE A 49 -11.37 14.20 -17.53
N THR A 50 -11.83 13.73 -18.69
CA THR A 50 -11.14 13.91 -19.98
C THR A 50 -11.37 15.29 -20.61
N ASP A 51 -12.36 16.04 -20.13
CA ASP A 51 -12.87 17.29 -20.70
C ASP A 51 -12.64 18.52 -19.78
N VAL A 52 -11.60 18.47 -18.92
CA VAL A 52 -11.24 19.58 -18.04
C VAL A 52 -10.50 20.67 -18.81
N ILE A 53 -11.13 21.84 -18.95
CA ILE A 53 -10.56 23.00 -19.67
C ILE A 53 -9.62 23.86 -18.81
N TYR A 54 -9.72 23.76 -17.47
CA TYR A 54 -8.88 24.47 -16.52
C TYR A 54 -8.88 23.72 -15.18
N ARG A 55 -7.72 23.59 -14.55
CA ARG A 55 -7.54 22.92 -13.26
C ARG A 55 -6.69 23.79 -12.32
N PHE A 56 -7.22 24.06 -11.13
CA PHE A 56 -6.46 24.64 -10.02
C PHE A 56 -6.14 23.53 -9.02
N SER A 57 -4.89 23.08 -8.97
CA SER A 57 -4.51 21.87 -8.25
C SER A 57 -4.45 22.06 -6.73
N LEU A 58 -4.51 20.95 -6.00
CA LEU A 58 -4.33 21.00 -4.55
C LEU A 58 -2.88 21.37 -4.18
N ARG A 59 -1.89 20.92 -4.96
CA ARG A 59 -0.51 21.41 -4.88
C ARG A 59 -0.44 22.92 -5.02
N GLN A 60 -0.99 23.47 -6.10
CA GLN A 60 -0.97 24.91 -6.37
C GLN A 60 -1.66 25.68 -5.24
N SER A 61 -2.77 25.13 -4.72
CA SER A 61 -3.47 25.69 -3.56
C SER A 61 -2.58 25.73 -2.30
N ILE A 62 -1.73 24.73 -2.09
CA ILE A 62 -0.77 24.67 -0.96
C ILE A 62 0.40 25.63 -1.21
N GLU A 63 0.98 25.63 -2.40
CA GLU A 63 2.11 26.51 -2.77
C GLU A 63 1.73 27.99 -2.67
N GLU A 64 0.54 28.35 -3.16
CA GLU A 64 -0.02 29.70 -3.07
C GLU A 64 -0.65 30.00 -1.70
N ARG A 65 -0.56 29.06 -0.75
CA ARG A 65 -1.03 29.20 0.65
C ARG A 65 -2.52 29.52 0.80
N PHE A 66 -3.35 29.11 -0.15
CA PHE A 66 -4.81 29.17 -0.02
C PHE A 66 -5.36 28.12 0.93
N VAL A 67 -4.63 27.02 1.11
CA VAL A 67 -5.00 25.91 1.99
C VAL A 67 -3.85 25.54 2.93
N LYS A 68 -4.17 24.76 3.97
CA LYS A 68 -3.19 24.16 4.89
C LYS A 68 -2.20 23.29 4.11
N THR A 69 -0.97 23.19 4.60
CA THR A 69 -0.03 22.16 4.16
C THR A 69 -0.31 20.81 4.83
N ILE A 70 0.32 19.74 4.35
CA ILE A 70 0.10 18.36 4.82
C ILE A 70 1.40 17.77 5.35
N ASP A 71 1.35 17.27 6.57
CA ASP A 71 2.37 16.37 7.12
C ASP A 71 1.77 14.96 7.19
N TYR A 72 2.37 13.98 6.53
CA TYR A 72 1.95 12.57 6.57
C TYR A 72 2.98 11.69 7.27
N VAL A 73 2.55 10.52 7.74
CA VAL A 73 3.44 9.56 8.37
C VAL A 73 4.24 8.83 7.30
N ALA A 74 5.57 9.05 7.31
CA ALA A 74 6.52 8.37 6.42
C ALA A 74 6.90 6.99 6.97
N GLU A 75 7.22 6.93 8.27
CA GLU A 75 7.58 5.70 8.98
C GLU A 75 6.95 5.67 10.38
N ASP A 76 6.36 4.54 10.74
CA ASP A 76 5.72 4.35 12.05
C ASP A 76 5.71 2.89 12.48
N ILE A 77 6.56 2.56 13.45
CA ILE A 77 6.63 1.21 14.02
C ILE A 77 5.53 1.11 15.10
N SER A 78 4.27 0.94 14.69
CA SER A 78 3.15 0.58 15.56
C SER A 78 2.74 -0.87 15.31
N HIS A 79 2.60 -1.65 16.38
CA HIS A 79 2.25 -3.06 16.29
C HIS A 79 0.82 -3.35 16.76
N THR A 80 0.23 -2.45 17.56
CA THR A 80 -1.09 -2.66 18.15
C THR A 80 -2.06 -1.49 17.90
N LYS A 81 -3.36 -1.77 17.97
CA LYS A 81 -4.41 -0.76 17.83
C LYS A 81 -4.36 0.30 18.95
N ASP A 82 -3.98 -0.11 20.16
CA ASP A 82 -3.89 0.79 21.32
C ASP A 82 -2.69 1.73 21.18
N GLU A 83 -1.50 1.23 20.77
CA GLU A 83 -0.34 2.08 20.41
C GLU A 83 -0.73 3.15 19.38
N LYS A 84 -1.50 2.75 18.35
CA LYS A 84 -1.98 3.67 17.31
C LYS A 84 -2.88 4.76 17.90
N LEU A 85 -3.85 4.41 18.74
CA LEU A 85 -4.74 5.38 19.39
C LEU A 85 -3.98 6.33 20.31
N GLN A 86 -2.95 5.86 21.02
CA GLN A 86 -2.09 6.71 21.85
C GLN A 86 -1.32 7.75 21.02
N LYS A 87 -0.75 7.37 19.87
CA LYS A 87 -0.07 8.30 18.96
C LYS A 87 -1.03 9.33 18.35
N ILE A 88 -2.21 8.88 17.91
CA ILE A 88 -3.27 9.76 17.40
C ILE A 88 -3.72 10.76 18.47
N TYR A 89 -3.89 10.29 19.71
CA TYR A 89 -4.25 11.13 20.85
C TYR A 89 -3.16 12.15 21.17
N ASP A 90 -1.90 11.73 21.22
CA ASP A 90 -0.78 12.64 21.48
C ASP A 90 -0.65 13.72 20.40
N ASN A 91 -0.85 13.38 19.12
CA ASN A 91 -0.95 14.37 18.04
C ASN A 91 -2.09 15.37 18.26
N HIS A 92 -3.27 14.89 18.66
CA HIS A 92 -4.41 15.76 18.94
C HIS A 92 -4.12 16.71 20.10
N ILE A 93 -3.54 16.22 21.19
CA ILE A 93 -3.16 17.04 22.34
C ILE A 93 -2.08 18.05 21.96
N GLN A 94 -1.07 17.67 21.17
CA GLN A 94 -0.08 18.61 20.65
C GLN A 94 -0.71 19.70 19.79
N ASN A 95 -1.65 19.34 18.90
CA ASN A 95 -2.38 20.30 18.10
C ASN A 95 -3.16 21.28 19.00
N LYS A 96 -3.84 20.77 20.03
CA LYS A 96 -4.65 21.58 20.96
C LYS A 96 -3.81 22.47 21.88
N ALA A 97 -2.74 21.94 22.45
CA ALA A 97 -1.96 22.61 23.49
C ALA A 97 -0.80 23.45 22.95
N LEU A 98 -0.25 23.11 21.78
CA LEU A 98 0.97 23.73 21.26
C LEU A 98 0.75 24.45 19.92
N LYS A 99 0.21 23.77 18.91
CA LYS A 99 0.16 24.32 17.54
C LYS A 99 -1.01 25.28 17.29
N TYR A 100 -2.22 24.89 17.68
CA TYR A 100 -3.46 25.54 17.25
C TYR A 100 -4.31 26.05 18.43
N ARG A 101 -3.70 26.85 19.30
CA ARG A 101 -4.32 27.36 20.54
C ARG A 101 -5.50 28.32 20.33
N LEU A 102 -5.63 28.92 19.15
CA LEU A 102 -6.68 29.91 18.86
C LEU A 102 -8.02 29.26 18.50
N ILE A 103 -7.99 27.99 18.08
CA ILE A 103 -9.15 27.21 17.65
C ILE A 103 -9.26 25.95 18.52
N LYS A 104 -10.32 25.17 18.31
CA LYS A 104 -10.47 23.82 18.89
C LYS A 104 -10.16 22.79 17.79
N PRO A 105 -8.97 22.16 17.79
CA PRO A 105 -8.61 21.19 16.76
C PRO A 105 -9.54 20.00 16.73
N LEU A 106 -9.84 19.51 15.54
CA LEU A 106 -10.66 18.32 15.31
C LEU A 106 -9.79 17.21 14.72
N THR A 107 -10.01 15.98 15.21
CA THR A 107 -9.46 14.77 14.61
C THR A 107 -10.57 13.97 13.93
N ILE A 108 -10.37 13.63 12.66
CA ILE A 108 -11.29 12.78 11.90
C ILE A 108 -10.69 11.38 11.75
N LEU A 109 -11.46 10.36 12.09
CA LEU A 109 -11.14 8.96 11.82
C LEU A 109 -12.08 8.42 10.75
N VAL A 110 -11.51 7.88 9.67
CA VAL A 110 -12.25 7.37 8.52
C VAL A 110 -12.12 5.86 8.44
N THR A 111 -13.24 5.18 8.25
CA THR A 111 -13.35 3.71 8.20
C THR A 111 -14.00 3.24 6.91
N LYS A 112 -13.83 1.96 6.56
CA LYS A 112 -14.33 1.38 5.31
C LYS A 112 -15.85 1.21 5.25
N ASP A 113 -16.51 0.99 6.39
CA ASP A 113 -17.94 0.64 6.47
C ASP A 113 -18.53 1.02 7.83
N ILE A 114 -19.87 1.04 7.90
CA ILE A 114 -20.61 1.49 9.09
C ILE A 114 -20.32 0.62 10.32
N ALA A 115 -20.10 -0.68 10.12
CA ALA A 115 -19.83 -1.59 11.22
C ALA A 115 -18.44 -1.34 11.81
N ALA A 116 -17.44 -1.10 10.96
CA ALA A 116 -16.09 -0.70 11.36
C ALA A 116 -16.11 0.67 12.07
N CYS A 117 -16.88 1.62 11.54
CA CYS A 117 -17.08 2.94 12.15
C CYS A 117 -17.60 2.81 13.58
N LYS A 118 -18.72 2.11 13.78
CA LYS A 118 -19.32 1.89 15.11
C LYS A 118 -18.37 1.23 16.10
N ARG A 119 -17.62 0.21 15.67
CA ARG A 119 -16.60 -0.45 16.51
C ARG A 119 -15.50 0.54 16.91
N LEU A 120 -14.96 1.28 15.94
CA LEU A 120 -13.94 2.29 16.20
C LEU A 120 -14.43 3.38 17.14
N THR A 121 -15.67 3.86 16.98
CA THR A 121 -16.27 4.84 17.88
C THR A 121 -16.33 4.32 19.32
N GLY A 122 -16.77 3.07 19.52
CA GLY A 122 -16.78 2.44 20.84
C GLY A 122 -15.38 2.35 21.45
N ASP A 123 -14.42 1.84 20.68
CA ASP A 123 -13.03 1.70 21.12
C ASP A 123 -12.38 3.05 21.45
N LEU A 124 -12.69 4.09 20.68
CA LEU A 124 -12.20 5.46 20.92
C LEU A 124 -12.81 6.04 22.20
N ILE A 125 -14.10 5.86 22.44
CA ILE A 125 -14.77 6.30 23.67
C ILE A 125 -14.15 5.61 24.88
N ASP A 126 -13.95 4.28 24.81
CA ASP A 126 -13.33 3.51 25.90
C ASP A 126 -11.86 3.88 26.11
N PHE A 127 -11.14 4.23 25.03
CA PHE A 127 -9.79 4.77 25.12
C PHE A 127 -9.77 6.13 25.81
N LEU A 128 -10.61 7.09 25.38
CA LEU A 128 -10.66 8.44 25.94
C LEU A 128 -11.09 8.43 27.41
N ALA A 129 -12.11 7.62 27.77
CA ALA A 129 -12.57 7.49 29.15
C ALA A 129 -11.43 7.04 30.08
N ARG A 130 -10.63 6.05 29.66
CA ARG A 130 -9.45 5.59 30.40
C ARG A 130 -8.34 6.64 30.42
N ARG A 131 -7.99 7.19 29.25
CA ARG A 131 -6.82 8.07 29.08
C ARG A 131 -6.99 9.41 29.78
N GLU A 132 -8.20 9.95 29.80
CA GLU A 132 -8.51 11.22 30.45
C GLU A 132 -9.11 11.05 31.86
N ASN A 133 -9.31 9.81 32.31
CA ASN A 133 -9.95 9.48 33.59
C ASN A 133 -11.33 10.15 33.76
N ILE A 134 -12.18 10.00 32.75
CA ILE A 134 -13.55 10.55 32.71
C ILE A 134 -14.59 9.44 32.54
N SER A 135 -15.86 9.76 32.82
CA SER A 135 -16.94 8.80 32.57
C SER A 135 -17.07 8.47 31.08
N LYS A 136 -17.58 7.27 30.77
CA LYS A 136 -17.85 6.85 29.40
C LYS A 136 -18.80 7.82 28.68
N ASP A 137 -19.78 8.39 29.38
CA ASP A 137 -20.70 9.39 28.84
C ASP A 137 -20.00 10.71 28.52
N ALA A 138 -19.09 11.17 29.39
CA ALA A 138 -18.29 12.37 29.14
C ALA A 138 -17.38 12.18 27.92
N ALA A 139 -16.75 11.01 27.78
CA ALA A 139 -15.96 10.66 26.60
C ALA A 139 -16.84 10.59 25.34
N ALA A 140 -18.03 10.00 25.43
CA ALA A 140 -18.98 9.92 24.33
C ALA A 140 -19.42 11.31 23.82
N ASN A 141 -19.58 12.29 24.71
CA ASN A 141 -19.91 13.67 24.31
C ASN A 141 -18.81 14.37 23.50
N LYS A 142 -17.57 13.85 23.54
CA LYS A 142 -16.45 14.35 22.73
C LYS A 142 -16.37 13.71 21.34
N VAL A 143 -17.11 12.64 21.09
CA VAL A 143 -17.04 11.83 19.87
C VAL A 143 -18.35 11.94 19.09
N LEU A 144 -18.26 12.37 17.83
CA LEU A 144 -19.39 12.40 16.91
C LEU A 144 -19.23 11.30 15.85
N ILE A 145 -20.18 10.36 15.80
CA ILE A 145 -20.25 9.37 14.72
C ILE A 145 -21.14 9.88 13.58
N VAL A 146 -20.62 9.81 12.35
CA VAL A 146 -21.31 10.29 11.15
C VAL A 146 -21.30 9.22 10.07
N THR A 147 -22.47 8.63 9.82
CA THR A 147 -22.67 7.67 8.73
C THR A 147 -24.05 7.80 8.12
N SER A 148 -24.30 7.10 7.01
CA SER A 148 -25.63 7.02 6.37
C SER A 148 -26.67 6.19 7.14
N ALA A 149 -26.31 5.59 8.29
CA ALA A 149 -27.26 4.87 9.13
C ALA A 149 -28.34 5.80 9.68
N ASN A 150 -29.60 5.34 9.70
CA ASN A 150 -30.74 6.15 10.16
C ASN A 150 -30.55 6.73 11.57
N GLU A 151 -29.94 5.96 12.48
CA GLU A 151 -29.63 6.38 13.86
C GLU A 151 -28.64 7.56 13.93
N HIS A 152 -27.83 7.79 12.89
CA HIS A 152 -26.86 8.90 12.84
C HIS A 152 -27.37 10.12 12.06
N LYS A 153 -28.58 10.09 11.49
CA LYS A 153 -29.13 11.22 10.73
C LYS A 153 -29.16 12.52 11.54
N ASN A 154 -29.42 12.42 12.85
CA ASN A 154 -29.45 13.57 13.77
C ASN A 154 -28.07 14.10 14.15
N ASN A 155 -26.98 13.44 13.74
CA ASN A 155 -25.62 13.91 13.94
C ASN A 155 -25.14 14.83 12.82
N MET A 156 -25.76 14.74 11.63
CA MET A 156 -25.42 15.60 10.48
C MET A 156 -25.61 17.10 10.78
N PRO A 157 -26.70 17.56 11.42
CA PRO A 157 -26.85 18.98 11.73
C PRO A 157 -25.80 19.49 12.72
N LYS A 158 -25.36 18.64 13.67
CA LYS A 158 -24.37 19.03 14.70
C LYS A 158 -23.01 19.38 14.10
N LEU A 159 -22.71 18.87 12.90
CA LEU A 159 -21.47 19.15 12.17
C LEU A 159 -21.30 20.63 11.79
N LYS A 160 -22.38 21.42 11.76
CA LYS A 160 -22.29 22.86 11.48
C LYS A 160 -21.67 23.66 12.63
N ASP A 161 -21.81 23.14 13.85
CA ASP A 161 -21.43 23.84 15.08
C ASP A 161 -20.18 23.22 15.74
N VAL A 162 -19.54 22.21 15.13
CA VAL A 162 -18.38 21.55 15.75
C VAL A 162 -17.14 22.45 15.81
N ASP A 163 -17.04 23.46 14.94
CA ASP A 163 -15.97 24.46 14.99
C ASP A 163 -16.12 25.44 16.17
N ASP A 164 -17.32 25.56 16.76
CA ASP A 164 -17.56 26.41 17.94
C ASP A 164 -16.70 25.91 19.12
N LYS A 165 -16.05 26.86 19.81
CA LYS A 165 -15.28 26.64 21.03
C LYS A 165 -16.12 26.03 22.15
N ASN A 166 -17.43 26.26 22.16
CA ASN A 166 -18.37 25.72 23.15
C ASN A 166 -18.80 24.28 22.85
N SER A 167 -18.58 23.78 21.64
CA SER A 167 -18.90 22.39 21.30
C SER A 167 -17.92 21.46 22.00
N LEU A 168 -18.42 20.41 22.64
CA LEU A 168 -17.59 19.40 23.31
C LEU A 168 -16.92 18.42 22.33
N ILE A 169 -17.35 18.43 21.07
CA ILE A 169 -16.89 17.48 20.06
C ILE A 169 -15.46 17.84 19.64
N GLU A 170 -14.56 16.86 19.76
CA GLU A 170 -13.14 16.95 19.36
C GLU A 170 -12.78 15.85 18.35
N TRP A 171 -13.60 14.79 18.30
CA TRP A 171 -13.34 13.58 17.55
C TRP A 171 -14.52 13.24 16.64
N ILE A 172 -14.25 13.00 15.36
CA ILE A 172 -15.28 12.64 14.39
C ILE A 172 -14.93 11.28 13.81
N THR A 173 -15.87 10.33 13.88
CA THR A 173 -15.74 9.00 13.29
C THR A 173 -16.70 8.90 12.12
N SER A 174 -16.20 8.47 10.95
CA SER A 174 -17.03 8.41 9.74
C SER A 174 -16.72 7.22 8.86
N VAL A 175 -17.65 6.94 7.95
CA VAL A 175 -17.46 6.07 6.79
C VAL A 175 -17.20 6.96 5.58
N SER A 176 -16.45 6.44 4.61
CA SER A 176 -16.35 6.99 3.26
C SER A 176 -17.63 7.72 2.84
N MET A 177 -17.49 9.03 2.55
CA MET A 177 -18.56 10.03 2.41
C MET A 177 -19.12 10.54 3.76
N LEU A 178 -18.51 11.62 4.26
CA LEU A 178 -19.32 12.67 4.88
C LEU A 178 -20.09 13.29 3.73
N SER A 179 -21.42 13.19 3.71
CA SER A 179 -22.21 13.71 2.59
C SER A 179 -21.88 15.18 2.31
N GLU A 180 -22.08 15.63 1.08
CA GLU A 180 -21.94 17.04 0.70
C GLU A 180 -22.67 17.95 1.72
N GLY A 181 -22.05 19.10 2.02
CA GLY A 181 -22.58 20.08 2.98
C GLY A 181 -21.93 20.11 4.37
N TRP A 182 -20.76 19.48 4.56
CA TRP A 182 -19.94 19.69 5.76
C TRP A 182 -18.80 20.67 5.51
N ASP A 183 -18.93 21.88 6.06
CA ASP A 183 -17.92 22.93 6.07
C ASP A 183 -17.33 23.06 7.47
N VAL A 184 -16.16 22.44 7.69
CA VAL A 184 -15.43 22.53 8.96
C VAL A 184 -13.98 22.86 8.70
N GLN A 185 -13.51 23.87 9.41
CA GLN A 185 -12.22 24.50 9.18
C GLN A 185 -11.20 24.03 10.22
N ASN A 186 -11.63 23.58 11.41
CA ASN A 186 -10.71 23.23 12.49
C ASN A 186 -10.15 21.79 12.42
N VAL A 187 -10.27 21.11 11.28
CA VAL A 187 -9.63 19.79 11.09
C VAL A 187 -8.11 19.94 11.10
N CYS A 188 -7.45 19.34 12.08
CA CYS A 188 -5.98 19.39 12.21
C CYS A 188 -5.35 18.00 12.12
N GLN A 189 -6.15 16.93 12.18
CA GLN A 189 -5.68 15.57 12.02
C GLN A 189 -6.70 14.69 11.29
N ILE A 190 -6.23 13.90 10.32
CA ILE A 190 -7.03 12.94 9.55
C ILE A 190 -6.38 11.56 9.73
N VAL A 191 -7.20 10.56 10.07
CA VAL A 191 -6.74 9.20 10.38
C VAL A 191 -7.49 8.19 9.51
N PRO A 192 -6.89 7.72 8.41
CA PRO A 192 -7.33 6.51 7.73
C PRO A 192 -7.18 5.31 8.69
N HIS A 193 -8.29 4.74 9.17
CA HIS A 193 -8.21 3.66 10.15
C HIS A 193 -7.80 2.33 9.53
N GLU A 194 -8.18 2.07 8.27
CA GLU A 194 -7.94 0.83 7.52
C GLU A 194 -7.58 1.15 6.05
N GLU A 195 -6.84 0.27 5.38
CA GLU A 195 -6.43 0.41 3.96
C GLU A 195 -7.62 0.69 3.02
N ARG A 196 -8.71 -0.09 3.15
CA ARG A 196 -9.93 0.10 2.37
C ARG A 196 -10.68 1.39 2.67
N ALA A 197 -10.34 2.10 3.75
CA ALA A 197 -10.95 3.39 4.06
C ALA A 197 -10.44 4.52 3.15
N PHE A 198 -9.35 4.29 2.40
CA PHE A 198 -8.63 5.27 1.57
C PHE A 198 -8.20 4.65 0.21
N ASN A 199 -9.08 3.88 -0.44
CA ASN A 199 -8.75 3.12 -1.65
C ASN A 199 -9.17 3.77 -2.99
N SER A 200 -9.66 5.01 -2.99
CA SER A 200 -10.00 5.74 -4.21
C SER A 200 -9.52 7.18 -4.16
N LYS A 201 -9.05 7.68 -5.31
CA LYS A 201 -8.60 9.07 -5.45
C LYS A 201 -9.71 10.07 -5.11
N LEU A 202 -10.94 9.76 -5.51
CA LEU A 202 -12.13 10.54 -5.16
C LEU A 202 -12.27 10.70 -3.64
N LEU A 203 -12.22 9.60 -2.89
CA LEU A 203 -12.40 9.65 -1.45
C LEU A 203 -11.28 10.42 -0.74
N ILE A 204 -10.05 10.24 -1.21
CA ILE A 204 -8.87 10.95 -0.70
C ILE A 204 -9.02 12.45 -0.96
N ALA A 205 -9.36 12.84 -2.19
CA ALA A 205 -9.56 14.24 -2.55
C ALA A 205 -10.69 14.89 -1.74
N GLN A 206 -11.78 14.17 -1.50
CA GLN A 206 -12.90 14.67 -0.69
C GLN A 206 -12.52 14.82 0.80
N VAL A 207 -11.83 13.84 1.38
CA VAL A 207 -11.46 13.87 2.81
C VAL A 207 -10.36 14.91 3.06
N LEU A 208 -9.33 14.97 2.20
CA LEU A 208 -8.28 15.98 2.28
C LEU A 208 -8.84 17.38 2.01
N GLY A 209 -9.55 17.57 0.90
CA GLY A 209 -10.06 18.89 0.48
C GLY A 209 -10.91 19.59 1.54
N ARG A 210 -11.64 18.84 2.36
CA ARG A 210 -12.42 19.39 3.49
C ARG A 210 -11.53 19.75 4.68
N GLY A 211 -10.53 18.94 5.00
CA GLY A 211 -9.63 19.20 6.13
C GLY A 211 -8.60 20.31 5.90
N LEU A 212 -8.38 20.71 4.64
CA LEU A 212 -7.33 21.63 4.24
C LEU A 212 -7.69 23.11 4.33
N ARG A 213 -8.92 23.47 4.67
CA ARG A 213 -9.31 24.89 4.83
C ARG A 213 -8.51 25.57 5.94
N ILE A 214 -8.11 26.82 5.75
CA ILE A 214 -7.41 27.62 6.76
C ILE A 214 -8.46 28.30 7.66
N PRO A 215 -8.44 28.07 9.00
CA PRO A 215 -9.31 28.77 9.93
C PRO A 215 -9.07 30.28 9.92
N PRO A 216 -10.08 31.13 10.15
CA PRO A 216 -9.95 32.57 10.07
C PRO A 216 -8.90 33.14 11.03
N GLU A 217 -8.74 32.52 12.20
CA GLU A 217 -7.75 32.90 13.22
C GLU A 217 -6.31 32.70 12.77
N TYR A 218 -6.07 31.85 11.76
CA TYR A 218 -4.76 31.55 11.20
C TYR A 218 -4.58 32.08 9.78
N LYS A 219 -5.45 33.00 9.35
CA LYS A 219 -5.36 33.61 8.02
C LYS A 219 -4.07 34.43 7.90
N GLY A 220 -3.26 34.13 6.88
CA GLY A 220 -1.94 34.75 6.66
C GLY A 220 -0.77 33.89 7.16
N GLU A 221 -1.05 32.89 8.00
CA GLU A 221 -0.15 31.78 8.27
C GLU A 221 -0.46 30.61 7.33
N GLN A 222 0.40 29.59 7.31
CA GLN A 222 0.13 28.33 6.62
C GLN A 222 0.06 27.17 7.64
N PRO A 223 -1.11 26.90 8.22
CA PRO A 223 -1.29 25.78 9.13
C PRO A 223 -1.05 24.44 8.43
N THR A 224 -0.90 23.40 9.24
CA THR A 224 -0.64 22.03 8.80
C THR A 224 -1.73 21.07 9.29
N VAL A 225 -2.22 20.21 8.40
CA VAL A 225 -3.03 19.04 8.78
C VAL A 225 -2.13 17.80 8.84
N THR A 226 -2.25 17.02 9.91
CA THR A 226 -1.52 15.75 10.05
C THR A 226 -2.36 14.60 9.50
N VAL A 227 -1.84 13.86 8.52
CA VAL A 227 -2.45 12.63 8.02
C VAL A 227 -1.74 11.45 8.67
N PHE A 228 -2.39 10.82 9.65
CA PHE A 228 -1.81 9.70 10.40
C PHE A 228 -2.20 8.35 9.77
N ASN A 229 -1.41 7.92 8.78
CA ASN A 229 -1.48 6.61 8.14
C ASN A 229 -0.54 5.59 8.80
N HIS A 230 -0.75 4.29 8.56
CA HIS A 230 0.12 3.22 9.06
C HIS A 230 1.34 3.04 8.13
N ASP A 231 2.49 2.61 8.66
CA ASP A 231 3.73 2.38 7.90
C ASP A 231 3.58 1.36 6.75
N SER A 232 2.89 0.25 6.97
CA SER A 232 2.59 -0.76 5.95
C SER A 232 1.69 -0.24 4.83
N TRP A 233 1.08 0.93 5.01
CA TRP A 233 0.23 1.61 4.03
C TRP A 233 0.90 2.87 3.47
N SER A 234 2.08 3.24 3.97
CA SER A 234 2.69 4.53 3.64
C SER A 234 2.99 4.61 2.16
N SER A 235 3.48 3.55 1.50
CA SER A 235 3.78 3.57 0.06
C SER A 235 2.53 3.74 -0.82
N SER A 236 1.48 2.94 -0.62
CA SER A 236 0.26 2.99 -1.43
C SER A 236 -0.59 4.24 -1.17
N ILE A 237 -0.74 4.64 0.10
CA ILE A 237 -1.46 5.88 0.45
C ILE A 237 -0.66 7.10 0.01
N ARG A 238 0.68 7.11 0.16
CA ARG A 238 1.53 8.19 -0.38
C ARG A 238 1.42 8.28 -1.89
N GLY A 239 1.40 7.15 -2.62
CA GLY A 239 1.16 7.13 -4.06
C GLY A 239 -0.17 7.80 -4.42
N LEU A 240 -1.26 7.34 -3.81
CA LEU A 240 -2.59 7.90 -4.06
C LEU A 240 -2.73 9.37 -3.62
N VAL A 241 -2.13 9.75 -2.48
CA VAL A 241 -2.13 11.12 -1.96
C VAL A 241 -1.27 12.02 -2.82
N ASN A 242 -0.11 11.59 -3.30
CA ASN A 242 0.73 12.33 -4.26
C ASN A 242 0.01 12.50 -5.60
N GLU A 243 -0.69 11.46 -6.07
CA GLU A 243 -1.51 11.50 -7.29
C GLU A 243 -2.73 12.43 -7.16
N VAL A 244 -3.35 12.50 -5.98
CA VAL A 244 -4.45 13.43 -5.69
C VAL A 244 -3.95 14.87 -5.48
N LEU A 245 -2.81 15.02 -4.81
CA LEU A 245 -2.17 16.30 -4.59
C LEU A 245 -1.55 16.86 -5.87
N GLU A 246 -1.39 16.06 -6.93
CA GLU A 246 -0.61 16.41 -8.13
C GLU A 246 0.78 16.93 -7.80
N ILE A 247 1.39 16.33 -6.78
CA ILE A 247 2.80 16.64 -6.44
C ILE A 247 3.74 16.17 -7.56
N GLU A 248 3.26 15.34 -8.48
CA GLU A 248 4.02 14.92 -9.65
C GLU A 248 3.23 15.10 -10.95
N LYS A 249 3.79 15.89 -11.87
CA LYS A 249 3.63 15.58 -13.30
C LYS A 249 4.05 14.11 -13.49
N ARG A 250 3.33 13.36 -14.32
CA ARG A 250 3.62 11.95 -14.58
C ARG A 250 3.95 11.77 -16.05
N MET A 251 5.02 11.04 -16.30
CA MET A 251 5.41 10.56 -17.61
C MET A 251 4.80 9.18 -17.83
N TYR A 252 4.19 8.93 -18.99
CA TYR A 252 3.59 7.63 -19.32
C TYR A 252 4.43 6.85 -20.34
N SER A 253 4.53 5.54 -20.14
CA SER A 253 5.10 4.58 -21.08
C SER A 253 3.99 3.80 -21.77
N TYR A 254 3.98 3.80 -23.10
CA TYR A 254 3.00 3.09 -23.93
C TYR A 254 3.54 2.82 -25.33
N PRO A 255 2.98 1.81 -26.04
CA PRO A 255 3.37 1.51 -27.41
C PRO A 255 3.16 2.69 -28.35
N ILE A 256 4.18 2.99 -29.16
CA ILE A 256 4.11 3.99 -30.24
C ILE A 256 4.51 3.35 -31.57
N ARG A 257 4.17 4.03 -32.67
CA ARG A 257 4.60 3.62 -33.99
C ARG A 257 6.05 4.04 -34.21
N LYS A 258 6.90 3.08 -34.58
CA LYS A 258 8.27 3.32 -35.07
C LYS A 258 8.40 2.77 -36.49
N ASP A 259 9.46 3.14 -37.21
CA ASP A 259 9.70 2.66 -38.59
C ASP A 259 9.79 1.14 -38.67
N LYS A 260 10.44 0.51 -37.69
CA LYS A 260 10.46 -0.94 -37.50
C LYS A 260 9.47 -1.32 -36.41
N ASP A 261 8.68 -2.36 -36.67
CA ASP A 261 7.79 -2.92 -35.64
C ASP A 261 8.60 -3.76 -34.65
N TYR A 262 8.68 -3.27 -33.41
CA TYR A 262 9.30 -3.97 -32.29
C TYR A 262 8.30 -4.72 -31.42
N ASN A 263 7.03 -4.80 -31.83
CA ASN A 263 6.05 -5.61 -31.11
C ASN A 263 6.26 -7.11 -31.37
N PHE A 264 5.97 -7.92 -30.36
CA PHE A 264 6.00 -9.37 -30.46
C PHE A 264 4.98 -10.01 -29.51
N GLU A 265 4.67 -11.27 -29.78
CA GLU A 265 3.77 -12.07 -28.94
C GLU A 265 4.58 -12.86 -27.91
N LEU A 266 3.99 -13.01 -26.73
CA LEU A 266 4.43 -13.88 -25.65
C LEU A 266 3.34 -14.94 -25.36
N TYR A 267 3.70 -16.04 -24.71
CA TYR A 267 2.78 -17.11 -24.33
C TYR A 267 2.84 -17.33 -22.83
N ASN A 268 1.69 -17.31 -22.16
CA ASN A 268 1.56 -17.59 -20.73
C ASN A 268 0.49 -18.67 -20.48
N ILE A 269 0.48 -19.22 -19.27
CA ILE A 269 -0.44 -20.30 -18.86
C ILE A 269 -1.33 -19.77 -17.74
N ASP A 270 -2.64 -19.87 -17.94
CA ASP A 270 -3.64 -19.70 -16.90
C ASP A 270 -3.86 -21.04 -16.17
N TYR A 271 -3.55 -21.08 -14.88
CA TYR A 271 -3.67 -22.27 -14.03
C TYR A 271 -5.00 -22.25 -13.30
N LYS A 272 -5.98 -23.02 -13.80
CA LYS A 272 -7.23 -23.23 -13.07
C LYS A 272 -7.00 -24.21 -11.91
N LYS A 273 -7.28 -23.78 -10.67
CA LYS A 273 -7.01 -24.56 -9.46
C LYS A 273 -8.29 -24.92 -8.71
N SER A 274 -8.32 -26.12 -8.13
CA SER A 274 -9.34 -26.55 -7.16
C SER A 274 -8.73 -26.69 -5.76
N GLU A 275 -9.49 -26.33 -4.73
CA GLU A 275 -9.09 -26.46 -3.33
C GLU A 275 -9.27 -27.91 -2.86
N GLU A 276 -8.19 -28.51 -2.37
CA GLU A 276 -8.20 -29.80 -1.69
C GLU A 276 -7.79 -29.61 -0.23
N LEU A 277 -8.71 -29.89 0.69
CA LEU A 277 -8.46 -29.89 2.12
C LEU A 277 -7.68 -31.14 2.49
N VAL A 278 -6.38 -30.99 2.76
CA VAL A 278 -5.56 -32.08 3.31
C VAL A 278 -5.47 -31.91 4.81
N GLU A 279 -6.11 -32.84 5.53
CA GLU A 279 -6.01 -32.96 6.99
C GLU A 279 -4.70 -33.69 7.33
N THR A 280 -3.78 -32.99 8.00
CA THR A 280 -2.56 -33.63 8.52
C THR A 280 -2.75 -33.85 10.02
N PRO A 281 -2.67 -35.11 10.52
CA PRO A 281 -2.79 -35.38 11.94
C PRO A 281 -1.56 -34.83 12.69
N GLN A 282 -1.79 -33.98 13.68
CA GLN A 282 -0.74 -33.40 14.51
C GLN A 282 -0.54 -34.29 15.75
N ILE A 283 0.31 -35.31 15.64
CA ILE A 283 0.63 -36.22 16.75
C ILE A 283 1.79 -35.65 17.58
N LYS A 284 1.59 -34.53 18.28
CA LYS A 284 2.41 -34.18 19.45
C LYS A 284 1.56 -33.41 20.44
N GLU A 285 1.17 -34.07 21.53
CA GLU A 285 0.65 -33.41 22.72
C GLU A 285 1.73 -32.41 23.20
N TYR A 286 1.43 -31.11 23.21
CA TYR A 286 2.40 -30.10 23.63
C TYR A 286 2.55 -30.16 25.15
N VAL A 287 3.50 -30.96 25.62
CA VAL A 287 3.86 -31.04 27.04
C VAL A 287 4.70 -29.81 27.37
N PHE A 288 4.25 -29.01 28.36
CA PHE A 288 5.01 -27.91 28.97
C PHE A 288 6.26 -28.38 29.74
N SER A 289 7.09 -29.24 29.15
CA SER A 289 8.28 -29.84 29.78
C SER A 289 9.36 -28.82 30.11
N LYS A 290 9.33 -27.63 29.47
CA LYS A 290 10.28 -26.55 29.72
C LYS A 290 9.97 -25.74 30.99
N GLY A 291 8.74 -25.76 31.52
CA GLY A 291 8.37 -25.05 32.75
C GLY A 291 8.33 -23.52 32.69
N PHE A 292 8.47 -22.92 31.50
CA PHE A 292 8.36 -21.49 31.22
C PHE A 292 7.92 -21.26 29.77
N ILE A 293 7.51 -20.03 29.45
CA ILE A 293 7.18 -19.51 28.11
C ILE A 293 8.18 -18.40 27.81
N SER A 294 8.75 -18.37 26.60
CA SER A 294 9.69 -17.31 26.22
C SER A 294 8.95 -15.98 26.08
N LEU A 295 9.34 -14.99 26.88
CA LEU A 295 8.80 -13.63 26.86
C LEU A 295 9.90 -12.64 26.40
N SER A 296 9.48 -11.45 25.98
CA SER A 296 10.38 -10.32 25.70
C SER A 296 10.22 -9.27 26.80
N SER A 297 11.31 -8.75 27.36
CA SER A 297 11.26 -7.64 28.32
C SER A 297 10.72 -6.38 27.66
N ARG A 298 9.85 -5.65 28.37
CA ARG A 298 9.37 -4.33 27.94
C ARG A 298 9.11 -3.42 29.13
N ALA A 299 9.52 -2.15 29.02
CA ALA A 299 9.21 -1.14 30.02
C ALA A 299 7.70 -0.82 30.04
N VAL A 300 7.18 -0.43 31.21
CA VAL A 300 5.78 0.01 31.42
C VAL A 300 5.42 1.17 30.49
N MET A 301 6.40 2.04 30.24
CA MET A 301 6.33 3.14 29.30
C MET A 301 7.55 3.10 28.37
N GLU A 302 7.32 3.26 27.08
CA GLU A 302 8.38 3.27 26.07
C GLU A 302 8.20 4.46 25.11
N GLU A 303 9.27 5.18 24.81
CA GLU A 303 9.24 6.19 23.75
C GLU A 303 9.27 5.49 22.38
N LYS A 304 8.20 5.67 21.59
CA LYS A 304 8.16 5.25 20.19
C LYS A 304 8.32 6.47 19.29
N THR A 305 9.10 6.30 18.22
CA THR A 305 9.31 7.33 17.20
C THR A 305 8.34 7.16 16.03
N THR A 306 7.87 8.28 15.50
CA THR A 306 7.12 8.38 14.24
C THR A 306 7.79 9.44 13.38
N THR A 307 8.13 9.09 12.14
CA THR A 307 8.72 10.00 11.16
C THR A 307 7.61 10.59 10.31
N TYR A 308 7.53 11.92 10.26
CA TYR A 308 6.61 12.67 9.43
C TYR A 308 7.34 13.28 8.25
N GLU A 309 6.65 13.42 7.13
CA GLU A 309 7.14 14.11 5.94
C GLU A 309 6.13 15.15 5.47
N ARG A 310 6.63 16.32 5.06
CA ARG A 310 5.81 17.39 4.48
C ARG A 310 5.62 17.19 2.97
N ALA A 311 4.39 17.26 2.50
CA ALA A 311 4.03 16.90 1.12
C ALA A 311 4.71 17.75 0.02
N ILE A 312 4.96 19.04 0.23
CA ILE A 312 5.56 19.91 -0.81
C ILE A 312 7.09 20.00 -0.67
N THR A 313 7.59 20.14 0.55
CA THR A 313 9.03 20.37 0.79
C THR A 313 9.82 19.08 0.97
N GLU A 314 9.13 17.93 1.11
CA GLU A 314 9.69 16.62 1.49
C GLU A 314 10.50 16.67 2.80
N GLU A 315 10.31 17.73 3.61
CA GLU A 315 11.00 17.90 4.88
C GLU A 315 10.55 16.81 5.85
N GLN A 316 11.51 16.04 6.35
CA GLN A 316 11.26 14.98 7.31
C GLN A 316 11.61 15.40 8.73
N TRP A 317 10.77 15.02 9.68
CA TRP A 317 11.02 15.25 11.10
C TRP A 317 10.51 14.10 11.95
N VAL A 318 11.18 13.83 13.07
CA VAL A 318 10.87 12.72 13.96
C VAL A 318 10.15 13.22 15.20
N LYS A 319 9.02 12.59 15.53
CA LYS A 319 8.30 12.80 16.79
C LYS A 319 8.50 11.60 17.71
N LYS A 320 8.82 11.86 18.97
CA LYS A 320 8.78 10.84 20.03
C LYS A 320 7.45 10.91 20.75
N THR A 321 6.83 9.75 20.96
CA THR A 321 5.56 9.62 21.70
C THR A 321 5.74 8.61 22.83
N PRO A 322 5.43 8.95 24.08
CA PRO A 322 5.42 8.00 25.17
C PRO A 322 4.21 7.06 25.04
N ILE A 323 4.46 5.77 24.92
CA ILE A 323 3.43 4.72 24.88
C ILE A 323 3.37 4.06 26.24
N GLU A 324 2.17 4.02 26.82
CA GLU A 324 1.86 3.34 28.06
C GLU A 324 1.21 1.98 27.76
N TYR A 325 1.77 0.90 28.29
CA TYR A 325 1.25 -0.44 28.04
C TYR A 325 0.40 -0.94 29.20
N LYS A 326 -0.67 -1.69 28.86
CA LYS A 326 -1.52 -2.32 29.87
C LYS A 326 -0.77 -3.46 30.58
N MET A 327 -0.81 -3.40 31.90
CA MET A 327 -0.27 -4.43 32.80
C MET A 327 -1.42 -5.22 33.45
N HIS A 328 -1.21 -6.51 33.65
CA HIS A 328 -2.11 -7.43 34.37
C HIS A 328 -1.36 -8.08 35.51
N SER A 329 -2.03 -8.52 36.57
CA SER A 329 -1.32 -9.34 37.55
C SER A 329 -1.08 -10.76 37.02
N ALA A 330 0.02 -11.40 37.42
CA ALA A 330 0.29 -12.79 37.08
C ALA A 330 -0.84 -13.73 37.57
N GLU A 331 -1.51 -13.36 38.66
CA GLU A 331 -2.66 -14.06 39.24
C GLU A 331 -3.90 -13.99 38.33
N GLU A 332 -4.22 -12.80 37.83
CA GLU A 332 -5.32 -12.61 36.86
C GLU A 332 -5.09 -13.45 35.60
N VAL A 333 -3.86 -13.44 35.06
CA VAL A 333 -3.51 -14.22 33.87
C VAL A 333 -3.61 -15.73 34.14
N ALA A 334 -3.15 -16.18 35.31
CA ALA A 334 -3.26 -17.59 35.70
C ALA A 334 -4.72 -18.04 35.85
N LEU A 335 -5.57 -17.19 36.41
CA LEU A 335 -7.00 -17.45 36.58
C LEU A 335 -7.71 -17.53 35.22
N ASP A 336 -7.39 -16.64 34.29
CA ASP A 336 -7.93 -16.66 32.92
C ASP A 336 -7.63 -17.98 32.20
N ILE A 337 -6.39 -18.48 32.30
CA ILE A 337 -5.97 -19.75 31.68
C ILE A 337 -6.70 -20.92 32.33
N LEU A 338 -6.81 -20.95 33.66
CA LEU A 338 -7.52 -22.00 34.36
C LEU A 338 -9.00 -22.05 33.97
N ASN A 339 -9.65 -20.89 33.84
CA ASN A 339 -11.04 -20.80 33.40
C ASN A 339 -11.21 -21.30 31.96
N LYS A 340 -10.26 -21.00 31.06
CA LYS A 340 -10.24 -21.56 29.71
C LYS A 340 -10.10 -23.09 29.71
N PHE A 341 -9.24 -23.65 30.57
CA PHE A 341 -9.12 -25.11 30.71
C PHE A 341 -10.37 -25.76 31.26
N LYS A 342 -11.04 -25.15 32.24
CA LYS A 342 -12.32 -25.64 32.74
C LYS A 342 -13.41 -25.65 31.67
N ALA A 343 -13.49 -24.59 30.86
CA ALA A 343 -14.42 -24.52 29.74
C ALA A 343 -14.13 -25.62 28.70
N PHE A 344 -12.86 -25.80 28.33
CA PHE A 344 -12.44 -26.83 27.37
C PHE A 344 -12.66 -28.26 27.90
N ASP A 345 -12.38 -28.51 29.18
CA ASP A 345 -12.66 -29.80 29.83
C ASP A 345 -14.15 -30.15 29.82
N LEU A 346 -15.03 -29.14 29.95
CA LEU A 346 -16.47 -29.31 29.87
C LEU A 346 -16.96 -29.60 28.45
N GLU A 347 -16.37 -28.94 27.45
CA GLU A 347 -16.74 -29.09 26.02
C GLU A 347 -16.21 -30.38 25.40
N GLU A 348 -14.95 -30.74 25.67
CA GLU A 348 -14.23 -31.82 24.98
C GLU A 348 -13.97 -33.06 25.86
N GLY A 349 -14.46 -33.06 27.11
CA GLY A 349 -14.31 -34.18 28.04
C GLY A 349 -12.87 -34.44 28.50
N THR A 350 -12.02 -33.42 28.45
CA THR A 350 -10.61 -33.51 28.86
C THR A 350 -10.41 -33.27 30.36
N ALA A 351 -9.16 -33.35 30.84
CA ALA A 351 -8.81 -33.11 32.24
C ALA A 351 -7.63 -32.13 32.40
N TYR A 352 -7.51 -31.15 31.49
CA TYR A 352 -6.42 -30.17 31.49
C TYR A 352 -6.41 -29.29 32.73
N SER A 353 -7.58 -28.92 33.27
CA SER A 353 -7.69 -28.15 34.52
C SER A 353 -7.17 -28.92 35.74
N LYS A 354 -7.20 -30.26 35.70
CA LYS A 354 -6.60 -31.13 36.74
C LYS A 354 -5.11 -31.35 36.50
N LYS A 355 -4.67 -31.46 35.24
CA LYS A 355 -3.26 -31.63 34.85
C LYS A 355 -2.44 -30.35 35.10
N TYR A 356 -3.06 -29.19 34.93
CA TYR A 356 -2.48 -27.87 35.13
C TYR A 356 -3.34 -27.03 36.10
N PRO A 357 -3.25 -27.29 37.43
CA PRO A 357 -3.92 -26.48 38.44
C PRO A 357 -3.37 -25.05 38.49
N TYR A 358 -4.12 -24.15 39.13
CA TYR A 358 -3.79 -22.72 39.30
C TYR A 358 -2.32 -22.50 39.68
N GLU A 359 -1.83 -23.19 40.71
CA GLU A 359 -0.46 -23.05 41.23
C GLU A 359 0.60 -23.41 40.19
N ASN A 360 0.34 -24.42 39.35
CA ASN A 360 1.25 -24.82 38.28
C ASN A 360 1.30 -23.76 37.18
N ILE A 361 0.15 -23.21 36.79
CA ILE A 361 0.05 -22.15 35.77
C ILE A 361 0.76 -20.88 36.27
N LEU A 362 0.45 -20.45 37.50
CA LEU A 362 1.06 -19.27 38.11
C LEU A 362 2.58 -19.42 38.21
N ARG A 363 3.08 -20.60 38.61
CA ARG A 363 4.53 -20.88 38.66
C ARG A 363 5.18 -20.78 37.28
N ILE A 364 4.54 -21.29 36.22
CA ILE A 364 5.06 -21.16 34.84
C ILE A 364 5.14 -19.68 34.44
N ILE A 365 4.14 -18.87 34.77
CA ILE A 365 4.13 -17.43 34.48
C ILE A 365 5.24 -16.72 35.25
N LYS A 366 5.37 -16.93 36.56
CA LYS A 366 6.42 -16.32 37.40
C LYS A 366 7.83 -16.72 36.93
N ASN A 367 8.05 -18.00 36.60
CA ASN A 367 9.32 -18.46 36.00
C ASN A 367 9.62 -17.78 34.65
N SER A 368 8.59 -17.45 33.88
CA SER A 368 8.74 -16.78 32.58
C SER A 368 9.14 -15.31 32.75
N LEU A 369 8.59 -14.61 33.76
CA LEU A 369 8.92 -13.22 34.10
C LEU A 369 10.33 -13.09 34.70
N GLN A 370 10.73 -13.98 35.61
CA GLN A 370 12.08 -13.97 36.20
C GLN A 370 13.19 -14.09 35.14
N ARG A 371 12.94 -14.80 34.03
CA ARG A 371 13.93 -14.99 32.96
C ARG A 371 14.19 -13.74 32.13
N ILE A 372 13.29 -12.76 32.16
CA ILE A 372 13.47 -11.47 31.49
C ILE A 372 13.92 -10.36 32.47
N SER A 373 14.36 -10.74 33.67
CA SER A 373 14.77 -9.85 34.76
C SER A 373 13.69 -8.83 35.17
N GLU A 374 12.41 -9.19 34.98
CA GLU A 374 11.28 -8.43 35.51
C GLU A 374 10.88 -9.06 36.86
N ASP A 375 11.27 -8.42 37.97
CA ASP A 375 10.96 -8.87 39.34
C ASP A 375 9.51 -8.57 39.78
N GLY A 376 8.67 -8.08 38.85
CA GLY A 376 7.29 -7.70 39.12
C GLY A 376 6.30 -8.85 38.95
N ASP A 377 5.24 -8.87 39.77
CA ASP A 377 4.05 -9.73 39.58
C ASP A 377 3.11 -9.22 38.48
N LEU A 378 3.63 -8.38 37.57
CA LEU A 378 2.88 -7.74 36.50
C LEU A 378 3.30 -8.30 35.13
N VAL A 379 2.30 -8.66 34.33
CA VAL A 379 2.42 -9.23 32.99
C VAL A 379 1.92 -8.19 31.99
N HIS A 380 2.81 -7.79 31.08
CA HIS A 380 2.47 -6.96 29.92
C HIS A 380 1.42 -7.65 29.00
N GLU A 381 0.46 -6.92 28.42
CA GLU A 381 -0.63 -7.51 27.59
C GLU A 381 -0.10 -8.42 26.46
N GLN A 382 0.96 -8.05 25.74
CA GLN A 382 1.53 -8.93 24.71
C GLN A 382 2.14 -10.21 25.31
N SER A 383 2.77 -10.11 26.49
CA SER A 383 3.29 -11.27 27.22
C SER A 383 2.14 -12.15 27.68
N ARG A 384 1.03 -11.57 28.15
CA ARG A 384 -0.22 -12.27 28.43
C ARG A 384 -0.76 -13.00 27.20
N GLN A 385 -0.76 -12.37 26.02
CA GLN A 385 -1.18 -13.03 24.77
C GLN A 385 -0.24 -14.19 24.40
N ASN A 386 1.08 -14.01 24.52
CA ASN A 386 2.05 -15.08 24.27
C ASN A 386 1.88 -16.25 25.25
N ILE A 387 1.61 -15.95 26.52
CA ILE A 387 1.28 -16.94 27.56
C ILE A 387 0.01 -17.70 27.17
N LEU A 388 -1.08 -16.97 26.86
CA LEU A 388 -2.35 -17.55 26.44
C LEU A 388 -2.21 -18.43 25.18
N GLN A 389 -1.43 -18.00 24.20
CA GLN A 389 -1.13 -18.78 23.00
C GLN A 389 -0.33 -20.04 23.32
N GLY A 390 0.70 -19.92 24.17
CA GLY A 390 1.47 -21.06 24.66
C GLY A 390 0.57 -22.13 25.27
N PHE A 391 -0.40 -21.74 26.10
CA PHE A 391 -1.39 -22.66 26.69
C PHE A 391 -2.51 -23.08 25.73
N GLY A 392 -2.78 -22.33 24.66
CA GLY A 392 -3.81 -22.62 23.66
C GLY A 392 -3.44 -23.66 22.60
N VAL A 393 -2.17 -24.07 22.49
CA VAL A 393 -1.72 -25.14 21.57
C VAL A 393 -2.33 -26.51 21.91
N ILE A 394 -2.87 -26.65 23.13
CA ILE A 394 -3.38 -27.89 23.72
C ILE A 394 -4.64 -28.46 23.03
N GLY A 395 -5.29 -27.73 22.11
CA GLY A 395 -6.58 -28.13 21.50
C GLY A 395 -6.60 -28.49 20.01
N ARG A 396 -5.48 -28.53 19.27
CA ARG A 396 -5.52 -28.84 17.82
C ARG A 396 -5.41 -30.35 17.54
N LYS A 397 -6.55 -31.00 17.26
CA LYS A 397 -6.59 -32.42 16.82
C LYS A 397 -6.10 -32.62 15.37
N THR A 398 -6.18 -31.61 14.51
CA THR A 398 -5.74 -31.67 13.10
C THR A 398 -5.33 -30.30 12.57
N ALA A 399 -4.23 -30.23 11.82
CA ALA A 399 -3.93 -29.06 10.98
C ALA A 399 -4.60 -29.26 9.62
N LYS A 400 -5.54 -28.38 9.27
CA LYS A 400 -6.11 -28.30 7.92
C LYS A 400 -5.18 -27.47 7.07
N SER A 401 -4.56 -28.08 6.06
CA SER A 401 -3.80 -27.36 5.04
C SER A 401 -4.56 -27.39 3.73
N LEU A 402 -4.84 -26.22 3.16
CA LEU A 402 -5.33 -26.11 1.80
C LEU A 402 -4.18 -26.46 0.85
N ARG A 403 -4.37 -27.49 0.02
CA ARG A 403 -3.53 -27.72 -1.15
C ARG A 403 -4.35 -27.40 -2.39
N TYR A 404 -3.72 -26.75 -3.37
CA TYR A 404 -4.35 -26.45 -4.63
C TYR A 404 -3.92 -27.49 -5.65
N LYS A 405 -4.87 -28.13 -6.31
CA LYS A 405 -4.63 -29.03 -7.44
C LYS A 405 -4.92 -28.27 -8.74
N VAL A 406 -4.01 -28.31 -9.71
CA VAL A 406 -4.23 -27.73 -11.04
C VAL A 406 -5.20 -28.63 -11.79
N GLU A 407 -6.37 -28.11 -12.16
CA GLU A 407 -7.41 -28.81 -12.92
C GLU A 407 -7.19 -28.68 -14.43
N ALA A 408 -6.78 -27.49 -14.88
CA ALA A 408 -6.56 -27.18 -16.28
C ALA A 408 -5.45 -26.14 -16.44
N GLU A 409 -4.76 -26.24 -17.57
CA GLU A 409 -3.71 -25.31 -17.99
C GLU A 409 -4.11 -24.75 -19.36
N ASN A 410 -4.49 -23.48 -19.40
CA ASN A 410 -4.90 -22.84 -20.65
C ASN A 410 -3.78 -21.94 -21.14
N LEU A 411 -3.18 -22.30 -22.28
CA LEU A 411 -2.19 -21.46 -22.94
C LEU A 411 -2.91 -20.26 -23.61
N TYR A 412 -2.39 -19.05 -23.41
CA TYR A 412 -2.89 -17.85 -24.06
C TYR A 412 -1.75 -16.94 -24.51
N ALA A 413 -1.99 -16.17 -25.57
CA ALA A 413 -1.03 -15.22 -26.12
C ALA A 413 -1.16 -13.84 -25.46
N ILE A 414 -0.04 -13.14 -25.33
CA ILE A 414 0.10 -11.80 -24.77
C ILE A 414 0.91 -10.97 -25.77
N GLY A 415 0.24 -10.06 -26.48
CA GLY A 415 0.92 -9.15 -27.41
C GLY A 415 1.49 -7.93 -26.69
N THR A 416 2.76 -7.58 -26.94
CA THR A 416 3.38 -6.35 -26.40
C THR A 416 2.67 -5.08 -26.85
N LYS A 417 1.93 -5.12 -27.96
CA LYS A 417 1.10 -4.01 -28.45
C LYS A 417 -0.04 -3.65 -27.48
N ASN A 418 -0.47 -4.61 -26.67
CA ASN A 418 -1.55 -4.45 -25.70
C ASN A 418 -1.02 -4.30 -24.27
N ILE A 419 0.28 -3.99 -24.10
CA ILE A 419 0.84 -3.71 -22.78
C ILE A 419 0.11 -2.51 -22.16
N ASN A 420 -0.24 -2.63 -20.87
CA ASN A 420 -0.87 -1.55 -20.14
C ASN A 420 0.07 -0.35 -20.07
N ARG A 421 -0.51 0.86 -19.99
CA ARG A 421 0.27 2.08 -19.76
C ARG A 421 0.98 1.96 -18.41
N ASP A 422 2.30 2.16 -18.42
CA ASP A 422 3.08 2.33 -17.19
C ASP A 422 3.29 3.83 -16.94
N SER A 423 3.61 4.23 -15.71
CA SER A 423 3.80 5.65 -15.39
C SER A 423 4.85 5.89 -14.32
N LEU A 424 5.63 6.94 -14.52
CA LEU A 424 6.64 7.42 -13.58
C LEU A 424 6.34 8.87 -13.23
N GLY A 425 6.34 9.20 -11.96
CA GLY A 425 6.25 10.58 -11.54
C GLY A 425 7.61 11.30 -11.65
N ILE A 426 7.57 12.61 -11.93
CA ILE A 426 8.79 13.42 -12.15
C ILE A 426 9.68 13.58 -10.90
N GLY A 427 9.12 13.61 -9.70
CA GLY A 427 9.86 13.65 -8.44
C GLY A 427 10.76 12.42 -8.25
N ALA A 428 10.37 11.25 -8.77
CA ALA A 428 11.20 10.06 -8.76
C ALA A 428 12.55 10.26 -9.50
N LEU A 429 12.60 11.16 -10.48
CA LEU A 429 13.82 11.49 -11.24
C LEU A 429 14.86 12.24 -10.41
N ARG A 430 14.46 12.87 -9.30
CA ARG A 430 15.38 13.48 -8.31
C ARG A 430 16.01 12.43 -7.40
N ARG A 431 15.62 11.16 -7.54
CA ARG A 431 16.13 10.00 -6.82
C ARG A 431 16.80 9.06 -7.81
N GLU A 432 16.79 7.74 -7.57
CA GLU A 432 17.53 6.79 -8.40
C GLU A 432 16.89 6.41 -9.75
N HIS A 433 15.74 7.01 -10.11
CA HIS A 433 15.01 6.63 -11.32
C HIS A 433 15.58 7.29 -12.59
N SER A 434 15.33 6.66 -13.73
CA SER A 434 15.74 7.16 -15.04
C SER A 434 14.65 6.97 -16.09
N ILE A 435 14.55 7.91 -17.03
CA ILE A 435 13.76 7.80 -18.26
C ILE A 435 14.72 7.60 -19.43
N PHE A 436 14.54 6.51 -20.18
CA PHE A 436 15.19 6.28 -21.46
C PHE A 436 14.22 6.62 -22.58
N PHE A 437 14.67 7.40 -23.55
CA PHE A 437 13.83 7.89 -24.65
C PHE A 437 14.66 8.15 -25.91
N ASP A 438 14.02 8.12 -27.07
CA ASP A 438 14.63 8.43 -28.37
C ASP A 438 13.86 9.56 -29.07
N ASP A 439 14.24 9.88 -30.29
CA ASP A 439 13.56 10.90 -31.09
C ASP A 439 12.09 10.56 -31.42
N TYR A 440 11.69 9.29 -31.39
CA TYR A 440 10.28 8.93 -31.58
C TYR A 440 9.43 9.35 -30.39
N SER A 441 9.98 9.33 -29.18
CA SER A 441 9.29 9.81 -27.97
C SER A 441 8.84 11.27 -28.13
N LEU A 442 9.66 12.10 -28.77
CA LEU A 442 9.37 13.53 -29.05
C LEU A 442 8.52 13.77 -30.30
N LYS A 443 8.45 12.81 -31.24
CA LYS A 443 7.71 12.96 -32.50
C LYS A 443 6.33 12.32 -32.47
N GLU A 444 6.26 11.08 -32.01
CA GLU A 444 5.09 10.19 -32.08
C GLU A 444 4.39 10.00 -30.73
N GLY A 445 4.98 10.47 -29.62
CA GLY A 445 4.35 10.45 -28.31
C GLY A 445 3.10 11.36 -28.25
N ASP A 446 2.22 11.09 -27.28
CA ASP A 446 1.08 11.94 -26.96
C ASP A 446 1.56 13.37 -26.65
N GLU A 447 0.77 14.39 -26.98
CA GLU A 447 1.17 15.81 -26.89
C GLU A 447 1.59 16.23 -25.47
N GLU A 448 0.89 15.75 -24.45
CA GLU A 448 1.20 16.06 -23.05
C GLU A 448 2.56 15.52 -22.62
N ASP A 449 2.83 14.26 -22.98
CA ASP A 449 4.10 13.58 -22.69
C ASP A 449 5.28 14.23 -23.43
N ARG A 450 5.08 14.67 -24.68
CA ARG A 450 6.09 15.40 -25.45
C ARG A 450 6.48 16.71 -24.79
N LYS A 451 5.48 17.53 -24.43
CA LYS A 451 5.70 18.80 -23.72
C LYS A 451 6.40 18.58 -22.39
N LEU A 452 6.00 17.55 -21.66
CA LEU A 452 6.63 17.19 -20.39
C LEU A 452 8.10 16.79 -20.59
N LEU A 453 8.39 15.96 -21.58
CA LEU A 453 9.76 15.53 -21.87
C LEU A 453 10.66 16.70 -22.31
N GLU A 454 10.12 17.65 -23.08
CA GLU A 454 10.79 18.90 -23.44
C GLU A 454 11.08 19.77 -22.20
N GLU A 455 10.11 19.94 -21.31
CA GLU A 455 10.30 20.66 -20.03
C GLU A 455 11.39 20.01 -19.16
N LEU A 456 11.41 18.67 -19.08
CA LEU A 456 12.41 17.95 -18.30
C LEU A 456 13.81 18.09 -18.89
N LEU A 457 13.94 18.17 -20.22
CA LEU A 457 15.21 18.39 -20.90
C LEU A 457 15.82 19.77 -20.59
N GLU A 458 14.99 20.74 -20.24
CA GLU A 458 15.40 22.08 -19.81
C GLU A 458 15.66 22.18 -18.28
N ASP A 459 15.31 21.15 -17.50
CA ASP A 459 15.50 21.14 -16.04
C ASP A 459 16.95 20.81 -15.63
N GLU A 460 17.72 21.86 -15.36
CA GLU A 460 19.12 21.76 -14.90
C GLU A 460 19.28 21.18 -13.48
N THR A 461 18.19 20.93 -12.74
CA THR A 461 18.23 20.41 -11.36
C THR A 461 18.23 18.88 -11.27
N LEU A 462 17.99 18.19 -12.39
CA LEU A 462 17.96 16.73 -12.43
C LEU A 462 19.38 16.14 -12.41
N HIS A 463 19.50 14.90 -11.92
CA HIS A 463 20.77 14.19 -12.00
C HIS A 463 21.08 13.81 -13.46
N VAL A 464 22.38 13.75 -13.80
CA VAL A 464 22.86 13.39 -15.15
C VAL A 464 22.32 12.02 -15.62
N TYR A 465 21.97 11.13 -14.69
CA TYR A 465 21.43 9.81 -15.03
C TYR A 465 19.90 9.79 -15.17
N SER A 466 19.18 10.85 -14.80
CA SER A 466 17.72 10.87 -14.72
C SER A 466 17.07 10.86 -16.10
N LEU A 467 17.66 11.56 -17.08
CA LEU A 467 17.21 11.57 -18.47
C LEU A 467 18.30 10.95 -19.34
N GLN A 468 17.98 9.87 -20.03
CA GLN A 468 18.90 9.13 -20.90
C GLN A 468 18.36 9.17 -22.33
N ARG A 469 18.72 10.23 -23.06
CA ARG A 469 18.42 10.35 -24.48
C ARG A 469 19.25 9.36 -25.29
N ILE A 470 18.62 8.68 -26.23
CA ILE A 470 19.24 7.70 -27.11
C ILE A 470 19.38 8.30 -28.50
N GLU A 471 20.60 8.68 -28.85
CA GLU A 471 20.94 9.31 -30.14
C GLU A 471 20.66 8.39 -31.33
N ASN A 472 20.99 7.11 -31.19
CA ASN A 472 20.76 6.11 -32.23
C ASN A 472 19.47 5.32 -31.96
N ALA A 473 18.33 5.81 -32.48
CA ALA A 473 17.03 5.17 -32.29
C ALA A 473 16.97 3.71 -32.77
N PHE A 474 17.88 3.26 -33.65
CA PHE A 474 17.95 1.86 -34.09
C PHE A 474 18.46 0.89 -33.01
N THR A 475 19.07 1.39 -31.92
CA THR A 475 19.45 0.56 -30.78
C THR A 475 18.36 0.49 -29.70
N PHE A 476 17.41 1.43 -29.70
CA PHE A 476 16.26 1.43 -28.79
C PHE A 476 15.10 0.58 -29.31
N LYS A 477 15.37 -0.73 -29.44
CA LYS A 477 14.50 -1.75 -30.04
C LYS A 477 13.32 -2.17 -29.15
N THR A 478 12.59 -1.19 -28.63
CA THR A 478 11.40 -1.37 -27.79
C THR A 478 10.17 -0.74 -28.46
N PRO A 479 8.97 -1.33 -28.32
CA PRO A 479 7.75 -0.77 -28.92
C PRO A 479 7.22 0.47 -28.19
N VAL A 480 7.69 0.78 -26.99
CA VAL A 480 7.17 1.92 -26.19
C VAL A 480 7.86 3.24 -26.47
N ASN A 481 7.19 4.34 -26.16
CA ASN A 481 7.74 5.69 -26.26
C ASN A 481 8.92 5.91 -25.30
N VAL A 482 8.79 5.52 -24.03
CA VAL A 482 9.83 5.68 -23.01
C VAL A 482 9.94 4.44 -22.15
N VAL A 483 11.12 4.20 -21.55
CA VAL A 483 11.34 3.11 -20.59
C VAL A 483 11.83 3.68 -19.27
N PHE A 484 11.16 3.32 -18.18
CA PHE A 484 11.54 3.73 -16.83
C PHE A 484 12.48 2.71 -16.20
N ALA A 485 13.53 3.18 -15.51
CA ALA A 485 14.37 2.37 -14.66
C ALA A 485 14.29 2.85 -13.21
N SER A 486 14.08 1.95 -12.25
CA SER A 486 13.85 2.35 -10.86
C SER A 486 15.14 2.52 -10.05
N TYR A 487 16.17 1.73 -10.37
CA TYR A 487 17.44 1.70 -9.64
C TYR A 487 18.63 1.45 -10.57
N LYS A 488 19.85 1.62 -10.02
CA LYS A 488 21.10 1.46 -10.77
C LYS A 488 21.23 0.11 -11.52
N PRO A 489 20.93 -1.07 -10.93
CA PRO A 489 21.05 -2.34 -11.64
C PRO A 489 20.24 -2.38 -12.93
N GLU A 490 19.02 -1.87 -12.89
CA GLU A 490 18.13 -1.85 -14.05
C GLU A 490 18.61 -0.87 -15.11
N ARG A 491 19.01 0.35 -14.69
CA ARG A 491 19.60 1.36 -15.58
C ARG A 491 20.84 0.82 -16.28
N ASP A 492 21.73 0.14 -15.55
CA ASP A 492 22.98 -0.41 -16.09
C ASP A 492 22.73 -1.60 -17.04
N PHE A 493 21.62 -2.32 -16.85
CA PHE A 493 21.17 -3.37 -17.78
C PHE A 493 20.62 -2.77 -19.08
N ILE A 494 19.75 -1.76 -18.99
CA ILE A 494 19.19 -1.07 -20.17
C ILE A 494 20.31 -0.44 -21.00
N LYS A 495 21.30 0.20 -20.35
CA LYS A 495 22.48 0.75 -21.05
C LYS A 495 23.22 -0.29 -21.88
N ARG A 496 23.31 -1.54 -21.40
CA ARG A 496 23.91 -2.64 -22.14
C ARG A 496 22.99 -3.20 -23.22
N LEU A 497 21.66 -3.24 -23.01
CA LEU A 497 20.70 -3.63 -24.05
C LEU A 497 20.79 -2.71 -25.29
N ILE A 498 20.96 -1.41 -25.07
CA ILE A 498 20.96 -0.39 -26.13
C ILE A 498 22.36 -0.08 -26.68
N SER A 499 23.41 -0.74 -26.18
CA SER A 499 24.77 -0.54 -26.72
C SER A 499 24.87 -1.10 -28.14
N GLU A 500 25.60 -0.43 -29.03
CA GLU A 500 25.68 -0.84 -30.43
C GLU A 500 26.23 -2.26 -30.64
N GLU A 501 27.10 -2.72 -29.75
CA GLU A 501 27.66 -4.07 -29.79
C GLU A 501 26.63 -5.16 -29.45
N ASN A 502 25.65 -4.86 -28.59
CA ASN A 502 24.66 -5.84 -28.12
C ASN A 502 23.37 -5.74 -28.92
N ALA A 503 22.91 -4.52 -29.22
CA ALA A 503 21.66 -4.28 -29.93
C ALA A 503 21.60 -4.96 -31.30
N LYS A 504 22.76 -5.20 -31.96
CA LYS A 504 22.84 -5.94 -33.23
C LYS A 504 22.34 -7.38 -33.14
N PHE A 505 22.39 -7.98 -31.96
CA PHE A 505 21.99 -9.38 -31.70
C PHE A 505 20.59 -9.49 -31.08
N ILE A 506 19.90 -8.37 -30.85
CA ILE A 506 18.56 -8.32 -30.28
C ILE A 506 17.57 -7.87 -31.35
N ASP A 507 16.44 -8.55 -31.49
CA ASP A 507 15.41 -8.17 -32.46
C ASP A 507 14.48 -7.11 -31.91
N ALA A 508 14.01 -7.32 -30.68
CA ALA A 508 13.17 -6.43 -29.90
C ALA A 508 13.28 -6.76 -28.41
N TRP A 509 12.91 -5.84 -27.53
CA TRP A 509 12.76 -6.11 -26.11
C TRP A 509 11.67 -5.22 -25.51
N ILE A 510 11.10 -5.65 -24.38
CA ILE A 510 10.13 -4.87 -23.61
C ILE A 510 10.45 -5.02 -22.12
N LYS A 511 10.32 -3.91 -21.39
CA LYS A 511 10.28 -3.95 -19.93
C LYS A 511 8.84 -4.19 -19.49
N SER A 512 8.61 -5.17 -18.64
CA SER A 512 7.29 -5.42 -18.05
C SER A 512 6.98 -4.37 -16.99
N PRO A 513 5.72 -3.90 -16.87
CA PRO A 513 5.26 -3.26 -15.65
C PRO A 513 5.24 -4.26 -14.50
N ASP A 514 5.27 -3.74 -13.27
CA ASP A 514 5.24 -4.54 -12.03
C ASP A 514 3.97 -5.41 -11.90
N THR A 515 2.88 -5.02 -12.58
CA THR A 515 1.59 -5.72 -12.53
C THR A 515 0.89 -5.77 -13.90
N GLY A 516 0.10 -6.82 -14.12
CA GLY A 516 -0.88 -6.87 -15.20
C GLY A 516 -0.35 -7.15 -16.61
N PHE A 517 0.93 -7.55 -16.77
CA PHE A 517 1.48 -7.93 -18.08
C PHE A 517 1.77 -9.44 -18.19
N TYR A 518 2.75 -9.96 -17.44
CA TYR A 518 3.13 -11.38 -17.46
C TYR A 518 3.25 -11.92 -16.03
N SER A 519 2.11 -12.23 -15.40
CA SER A 519 2.08 -12.66 -14.00
C SER A 519 2.44 -14.14 -13.84
N ILE A 520 3.34 -14.44 -12.91
CA ILE A 520 3.76 -15.79 -12.54
C ILE A 520 3.53 -15.99 -11.04
N GLU A 521 2.73 -17.00 -10.69
CA GLU A 521 2.47 -17.36 -9.31
C GLU A 521 3.56 -18.24 -8.71
N TYR A 522 3.90 -18.00 -7.45
CA TYR A 522 4.85 -18.78 -6.69
C TYR A 522 4.42 -18.91 -5.23
N SER A 523 4.99 -19.88 -4.52
CA SER A 523 4.70 -20.09 -3.10
C SER A 523 5.98 -20.37 -2.32
N TRP A 524 6.04 -19.86 -1.09
CA TRP A 524 7.19 -20.07 -0.19
C TRP A 524 6.74 -20.12 1.27
N ARG A 525 7.64 -20.42 2.19
CA ARG A 525 7.35 -20.42 3.63
C ARG A 525 8.13 -19.30 4.33
N LYS A 526 7.43 -18.51 5.15
CA LYS A 526 8.05 -17.54 6.06
C LYS A 526 7.75 -18.00 7.49
N GLY A 527 8.67 -18.73 8.10
CA GLY A 527 8.43 -19.45 9.36
C GLY A 527 7.50 -20.66 9.15
N GLU A 528 6.47 -20.81 10.01
CA GLU A 528 5.52 -21.93 9.94
C GLU A 528 4.36 -21.72 8.95
N HIS A 529 4.21 -20.51 8.38
CA HIS A 529 3.09 -20.19 7.50
C HIS A 529 3.50 -20.19 6.01
N PRO A 530 2.76 -20.91 5.13
CA PRO A 530 2.92 -20.78 3.68
C PRO A 530 2.40 -19.41 3.22
N LYS A 531 3.16 -18.77 2.34
CA LYS A 531 2.80 -17.54 1.63
C LYS A 531 2.69 -17.85 0.14
N GLN A 532 1.71 -17.23 -0.50
CA GLN A 532 1.56 -17.21 -1.95
C GLN A 532 1.81 -15.79 -2.44
N GLY A 533 2.39 -15.67 -3.62
CA GLY A 533 2.63 -14.41 -4.28
C GLY A 533 2.61 -14.58 -5.79
N SER A 534 2.61 -13.46 -6.48
CA SER A 534 2.77 -13.38 -7.92
C SER A 534 3.75 -12.26 -8.26
N PHE A 535 4.53 -12.42 -9.32
CA PHE A 535 5.40 -11.36 -9.82
C PHE A 535 5.42 -11.36 -11.35
N ASN A 536 5.87 -10.25 -11.94
CA ASN A 536 6.08 -10.11 -13.37
C ASN A 536 7.58 -10.00 -13.63
N PRO A 537 8.18 -10.80 -14.52
CA PRO A 537 9.59 -10.65 -14.86
C PRO A 537 9.91 -9.29 -15.47
N ASP A 538 11.04 -8.69 -15.12
CA ASP A 538 11.39 -7.32 -15.52
C ASP A 538 11.51 -7.12 -17.04
N PHE A 539 12.15 -8.03 -17.78
CA PHE A 539 12.36 -7.89 -19.22
C PHE A 539 12.03 -9.14 -20.01
N PHE A 540 11.51 -8.93 -21.22
CA PHE A 540 11.43 -9.92 -22.28
C PHE A 540 12.24 -9.44 -23.48
N ILE A 541 13.22 -10.24 -23.90
CA ILE A 541 14.14 -9.93 -24.99
C ILE A 541 13.95 -10.97 -26.09
N LYS A 542 13.56 -10.54 -27.28
CA LYS A 542 13.41 -11.38 -28.46
C LYS A 542 14.72 -11.47 -29.23
N VAL A 543 15.18 -12.70 -29.42
CA VAL A 543 16.35 -13.05 -30.24
C VAL A 543 15.93 -14.18 -31.17
N THR A 544 15.63 -13.87 -32.42
CA THR A 544 15.05 -14.77 -33.42
C THR A 544 13.72 -15.38 -32.94
N ASN A 545 13.68 -16.68 -32.67
CA ASN A 545 12.54 -17.40 -32.08
C ASN A 545 12.68 -17.61 -30.56
N ASP A 546 13.78 -17.17 -29.96
CA ASP A 546 14.04 -17.30 -28.54
C ASP A 546 13.56 -16.03 -27.80
N ILE A 547 12.97 -16.22 -26.63
CA ILE A 547 12.57 -15.17 -25.69
C ILE A 547 13.40 -15.34 -24.42
N LEU A 548 14.29 -14.39 -24.16
CA LEU A 548 15.02 -14.32 -22.89
C LEU A 548 14.15 -13.56 -21.89
N VAL A 549 13.85 -14.21 -20.78
CA VAL A 549 13.03 -13.65 -19.71
C VAL A 549 13.96 -13.33 -18.55
N ILE A 550 14.10 -12.05 -18.23
CA ILE A 550 15.11 -11.57 -17.30
C ILE A 550 14.42 -10.97 -16.09
N GLU A 551 14.85 -11.40 -14.92
CA GLU A 551 14.58 -10.73 -13.64
C GLU A 551 15.90 -10.17 -13.11
N ILE A 552 15.93 -8.86 -12.89
CA ILE A 552 17.03 -8.15 -12.28
C ILE A 552 16.99 -8.31 -10.77
N LYS A 553 18.14 -8.63 -10.19
CA LYS A 553 18.37 -8.70 -8.75
C LYS A 553 19.56 -7.85 -8.35
N GLN A 554 19.61 -7.50 -7.07
CA GLN A 554 20.84 -6.96 -6.49
C GLN A 554 21.82 -8.10 -6.26
N ASP A 555 23.12 -7.78 -6.29
CA ASP A 555 24.15 -8.77 -5.97
C ASP A 555 23.91 -9.32 -4.56
N ARG A 556 23.97 -10.65 -4.42
CA ARG A 556 23.74 -11.38 -3.15
C ARG A 556 22.34 -11.25 -2.56
N ASP A 557 21.31 -10.94 -3.37
CA ASP A 557 19.90 -10.96 -2.94
C ASP A 557 19.35 -12.40 -2.77
N ILE A 558 19.93 -13.11 -1.80
CA ILE A 558 19.66 -14.51 -1.50
C ILE A 558 18.60 -14.58 -0.39
N SER A 559 17.39 -15.02 -0.76
CA SER A 559 16.28 -15.19 0.19
C SER A 559 15.47 -16.46 -0.10
N PRO A 560 14.80 -17.05 0.90
CA PRO A 560 13.89 -18.18 0.68
C PRO A 560 12.78 -17.85 -0.34
N GLU A 561 12.37 -16.58 -0.40
CA GLU A 561 11.42 -16.09 -1.37
C GLU A 561 12.00 -16.10 -2.80
N ASN A 562 13.19 -15.52 -3.01
CA ASN A 562 13.84 -15.52 -4.33
C ASN A 562 14.19 -16.94 -4.80
N LYS A 563 14.57 -17.85 -3.89
CA LYS A 563 14.78 -19.26 -4.21
C LYS A 563 13.49 -19.92 -4.73
N ALA A 564 12.36 -19.63 -4.09
CA ALA A 564 11.05 -20.11 -4.54
C ALA A 564 10.63 -19.48 -5.87
N LYS A 565 10.80 -18.16 -6.05
CA LYS A 565 10.53 -17.46 -7.32
C LYS A 565 11.32 -18.08 -8.47
N LEU A 566 12.63 -18.28 -8.29
CA LEU A 566 13.51 -18.88 -9.30
C LEU A 566 13.02 -20.27 -9.70
N LYS A 567 12.73 -21.13 -8.72
CA LYS A 567 12.26 -22.50 -8.94
C LYS A 567 10.92 -22.52 -9.71
N HIS A 568 9.90 -21.85 -9.18
CA HIS A 568 8.56 -21.86 -9.78
C HIS A 568 8.55 -21.25 -11.19
N THR A 569 9.39 -20.25 -11.43
CA THR A 569 9.48 -19.60 -12.76
C THR A 569 10.21 -20.47 -13.78
N LYS A 570 11.29 -21.16 -13.39
CA LYS A 570 11.94 -22.18 -14.23
C LYS A 570 10.95 -23.30 -14.60
N GLU A 571 10.15 -23.76 -13.64
CA GLU A 571 9.09 -24.75 -13.88
C GLU A 571 8.01 -24.21 -14.84
N HIS A 572 7.58 -22.98 -14.65
CA HIS A 572 6.60 -22.29 -15.49
C HIS A 572 7.06 -22.24 -16.97
N PHE A 573 8.25 -21.71 -17.25
CA PHE A 573 8.73 -21.59 -18.63
C PHE A 573 9.10 -22.93 -19.25
N LYS A 574 9.51 -23.93 -18.45
CA LYS A 574 9.63 -25.31 -18.91
C LYS A 574 8.27 -25.84 -19.40
N ARG A 575 7.18 -25.48 -18.73
CA ARG A 575 5.82 -25.85 -19.13
C ARG A 575 5.37 -25.10 -20.38
N VAL A 576 5.57 -23.79 -20.47
CA VAL A 576 5.28 -22.99 -21.67
C VAL A 576 5.98 -23.58 -22.90
N ASN A 577 7.28 -23.89 -22.78
CA ASN A 577 8.07 -24.52 -23.85
C ASN A 577 7.60 -25.93 -24.25
N SER A 578 6.81 -26.60 -23.41
CA SER A 578 6.25 -27.91 -23.72
C SER A 578 4.87 -27.84 -24.37
N LEU A 579 4.16 -26.71 -24.21
CA LEU A 579 2.79 -26.52 -24.70
C LEU A 579 2.74 -25.81 -26.06
N GLN A 580 3.81 -25.14 -26.47
CA GLN A 580 3.94 -24.52 -27.79
C GLN A 580 5.35 -24.70 -28.37
N SER A 581 5.48 -24.54 -29.68
CA SER A 581 6.75 -24.70 -30.42
C SER A 581 7.13 -23.48 -31.27
N GLU A 582 6.38 -22.38 -31.20
CA GLU A 582 6.66 -21.17 -31.96
C GLU A 582 7.86 -20.40 -31.40
N GLN A 583 8.01 -20.42 -30.07
CA GLN A 583 9.04 -19.68 -29.35
C GLN A 583 9.68 -20.52 -28.26
N ARG A 584 10.94 -20.25 -27.93
CA ARG A 584 11.64 -20.90 -26.81
C ARG A 584 11.97 -19.88 -25.73
N TYR A 585 11.49 -20.13 -24.52
CA TYR A 585 11.67 -19.26 -23.36
C TYR A 585 12.86 -19.69 -22.52
N TYR A 586 13.75 -18.75 -22.21
CA TYR A 586 14.89 -18.94 -21.33
C TYR A 586 14.86 -17.92 -20.20
N PHE A 587 14.48 -18.38 -19.01
CA PHE A 587 14.43 -17.54 -17.82
C PHE A 587 15.78 -17.46 -17.14
N LYS A 588 16.19 -16.24 -16.74
CA LYS A 588 17.42 -15.98 -15.98
C LYS A 588 17.18 -14.94 -14.89
N PHE A 589 17.57 -15.26 -13.65
CA PHE A 589 17.87 -14.23 -12.66
C PHE A 589 19.25 -13.65 -12.95
N ILE A 590 19.40 -12.33 -12.94
CA ILE A 590 20.69 -11.69 -13.21
C ILE A 590 20.91 -10.53 -12.26
N SER A 591 22.14 -10.37 -11.80
CA SER A 591 22.59 -9.24 -11.01
C SER A 591 23.78 -8.54 -11.69
N PRO A 592 24.13 -7.30 -11.30
CA PRO A 592 25.20 -6.53 -11.94
C PRO A 592 26.52 -7.29 -12.14
N GLU A 593 26.92 -8.14 -11.19
CA GLU A 593 28.14 -8.97 -11.31
C GLU A 593 28.15 -9.90 -12.54
N SER A 594 26.98 -10.26 -13.07
CA SER A 594 26.84 -11.20 -14.19
C SER A 594 26.50 -10.53 -15.53
N TYR A 595 26.35 -9.20 -15.58
CA TYR A 595 25.91 -8.51 -16.80
C TYR A 595 26.87 -8.68 -17.97
N ASP A 596 28.16 -8.43 -17.75
CA ASP A 596 29.14 -8.47 -18.85
C ASP A 596 29.26 -9.88 -19.45
N LEU A 597 29.22 -10.91 -18.60
CA LEU A 597 29.20 -12.30 -19.04
C LEU A 597 27.90 -12.63 -19.79
N PHE A 598 26.74 -12.21 -19.29
CA PHE A 598 25.45 -12.43 -19.97
C PHE A 598 25.46 -11.84 -21.39
N PHE A 599 25.85 -10.57 -21.53
CA PHE A 599 25.89 -9.93 -22.84
C PHE A 599 26.96 -10.51 -23.75
N GLN A 600 28.11 -10.96 -23.22
CA GLN A 600 29.07 -11.73 -24.00
C GLN A 600 28.43 -13.03 -24.54
N ARG A 601 27.75 -13.81 -23.69
CA ARG A 601 27.07 -15.04 -24.11
C ARG A 601 25.93 -14.77 -25.09
N LEU A 602 25.24 -13.65 -24.95
CA LEU A 602 24.22 -13.19 -25.89
C LEU A 602 24.82 -12.98 -27.29
N ARG A 603 25.94 -12.24 -27.38
CA ARG A 603 26.66 -12.01 -28.65
C ARG A 603 27.22 -13.30 -29.26
N GLU A 604 27.65 -14.26 -28.43
CA GLU A 604 28.12 -15.58 -28.87
C GLU A 604 26.99 -16.53 -29.29
N GLY A 605 25.72 -16.16 -29.07
CA GLY A 605 24.57 -17.05 -29.29
C GLY A 605 24.51 -18.24 -28.33
N LYS A 606 25.14 -18.12 -27.14
CA LYS A 606 25.24 -19.16 -26.10
C LYS A 606 24.51 -18.78 -24.81
N TYR A 607 23.48 -17.95 -24.91
CA TYR A 607 22.69 -17.47 -23.78
C TYR A 607 21.83 -18.56 -23.13
N GLN A 608 21.57 -19.67 -23.83
CA GLN A 608 20.82 -20.81 -23.28
C GLN A 608 21.56 -21.44 -22.09
N ASP A 609 22.88 -21.62 -22.24
CA ASP A 609 23.78 -22.25 -21.26
C ASP A 609 24.28 -21.28 -20.18
N PHE A 610 23.94 -20.00 -20.27
CA PHE A 610 24.34 -19.01 -19.29
C PHE A 610 23.69 -19.30 -17.93
N ALA A 611 24.46 -19.27 -16.85
CA ALA A 611 23.96 -19.26 -15.48
C ALA A 611 24.62 -18.09 -14.75
N SER A 612 23.82 -17.27 -14.07
CA SER A 612 24.35 -16.14 -13.31
C SER A 612 24.91 -16.59 -11.97
N THR A 613 25.77 -15.76 -11.37
CA THR A 613 26.30 -15.98 -10.02
C THR A 613 25.16 -16.12 -9.00
N ILE A 614 24.13 -15.27 -9.08
CA ILE A 614 23.01 -15.30 -8.14
C ILE A 614 22.15 -16.56 -8.29
N GLU A 615 21.96 -17.07 -9.51
CA GLU A 615 21.29 -18.36 -9.71
C GLU A 615 22.08 -19.49 -9.06
N ALA A 616 23.39 -19.52 -9.28
CA ALA A 616 24.28 -20.52 -8.68
C ALA A 616 24.28 -20.45 -7.15
N ASP A 617 24.16 -19.25 -6.57
CA ASP A 617 24.10 -19.07 -5.12
C ASP A 617 22.74 -19.46 -4.52
N LEU A 618 21.64 -19.20 -5.23
CA LEU A 618 20.29 -19.62 -4.82
C LEU A 618 20.10 -21.14 -4.91
N ASP A 619 20.78 -21.79 -5.84
CA ASP A 619 20.75 -23.24 -6.04
C ASP A 619 21.61 -24.01 -5.02
N LYS A 620 22.50 -23.34 -4.25
CA LYS A 620 23.23 -23.97 -3.13
C LYS A 620 22.25 -24.34 -2.00
N GLU A 621 22.40 -25.55 -1.47
CA GLU A 621 21.55 -26.14 -0.42
C GLU A 621 21.71 -25.48 0.95
#